data_AF-D2D2A4-F1
#
_entry.id   AF-D2D2A4-F1
#
_cell.length_a   1.000
_cell.length_b   1.000
_cell.length_c   1.000
_cell.angle_alpha   90.00
_cell.angle_beta   90.00
_cell.angle_gamma   90.00
#
_symmetry.space_group_name_H-M   'P 1'
#
loop_
_entity.id
_entity.type
_entity.pdbx_description
1 polymer ?
#
loop_
_entity_poly.entity_id
_entity_poly.type
_entity_poly.pdbx_seq_one_letter_code
_entity_poly.pdbx_strand_id
1 'polypeptide(L)'
;MAHLSKSTQYDIEDSNIALLGSDLEKRVRENAGDIEPAWEQAGCTPGLQIWRIEQFRVVEWPKDRYGTFYSGDSYIVLYTYKSSPDASSFSFDLHFWLGRKTTQDEAGTAAYKTVELDDHLHGI
;
A
#
# COMPACT_ATOMS: atom_id res chain seq x y z
N MET A 1 -17.83 46.56 7.94
CA MET A 1 -16.40 46.39 7.63
C MET A 1 -16.05 44.94 7.90
N ALA A 2 -15.72 44.17 6.87
CA ALA A 2 -15.39 42.75 7.02
C ALA A 2 -13.96 42.61 7.57
N HIS A 3 -13.81 41.96 8.73
CA HIS A 3 -12.52 41.54 9.25
C HIS A 3 -12.02 40.35 8.43
N LEU A 4 -11.16 40.59 7.44
CA LEU A 4 -10.32 39.56 6.84
C LEU A 4 -9.19 39.25 7.82
N SER A 5 -9.37 38.25 8.70
CA SER A 5 -8.23 37.67 9.42
C SER A 5 -7.35 36.96 8.39
N LYS A 6 -6.05 37.28 8.35
CA LYS A 6 -5.08 36.48 7.58
C LYS A 6 -5.21 35.01 8.02
N SER A 7 -5.21 34.09 7.06
CA SER A 7 -5.17 32.65 7.33
C SER A 7 -3.93 32.31 8.15
N THR A 8 -4.08 31.39 9.12
CA THR A 8 -2.94 30.81 9.84
C THR A 8 -1.95 30.21 8.82
N GLN A 9 -0.71 30.69 8.85
CA GLN A 9 0.37 30.13 8.06
C GLN A 9 0.99 29.00 8.88
N TYR A 10 0.98 27.79 8.34
CA TYR A 10 1.61 26.63 8.95
C TYR A 10 3.01 26.46 8.37
N ASP A 11 3.99 26.23 9.24
CA ASP A 11 5.32 25.81 8.83
C ASP A 11 5.32 24.28 8.67
N ILE A 12 5.50 23.81 7.45
CA ILE A 12 5.53 22.38 7.14
C ILE A 12 6.85 21.78 7.63
N GLU A 13 7.94 22.54 7.65
CA GLU A 13 9.27 22.06 8.06
C GLU A 13 9.31 21.70 9.55
N ASP A 14 8.50 22.38 10.37
CA ASP A 14 8.36 22.12 11.81
C ASP A 14 7.25 21.07 12.13
N SER A 15 6.65 20.46 11.10
CA SER A 15 5.57 19.48 11.28
C SER A 15 6.06 18.04 11.32
N ASN A 16 5.19 17.12 11.76
CA ASN A 16 5.45 15.67 11.70
C ASN A 16 5.47 15.10 10.26
N ILE A 17 5.22 15.93 9.25
CA ILE A 17 5.22 15.55 7.83
C ILE A 17 6.27 16.31 7.01
N ALA A 18 7.23 16.98 7.66
CA ALA A 18 8.27 17.80 7.01
C ALA A 18 9.08 17.06 5.92
N LEU A 19 9.21 15.74 6.05
CA LEU A 19 10.00 14.90 5.15
C LEU A 19 9.14 14.02 4.24
N LEU A 20 7.82 14.23 4.22
CA LEU A 20 6.92 13.51 3.33
C LEU A 20 7.27 13.83 1.86
N GLY A 21 7.49 12.80 1.06
CA GLY A 21 7.96 12.85 -0.33
C GLY A 21 9.49 12.91 -0.49
N SER A 22 10.27 12.87 0.60
CA SER A 22 11.73 12.91 0.52
C SER A 22 12.36 11.54 0.25
N ASP A 23 13.60 11.53 -0.26
CA ASP A 23 14.41 10.30 -0.41
C ASP A 23 14.66 9.57 0.91
N LEU A 24 14.64 10.30 2.04
CA LEU A 24 14.75 9.65 3.35
C LEU A 24 13.49 8.87 3.67
N GLU A 25 12.32 9.46 3.45
CA GLU A 25 11.04 8.78 3.68
C GLU A 25 10.89 7.56 2.76
N LYS A 26 11.21 7.69 1.47
CA LYS A 26 11.17 6.56 0.52
C LYS A 26 12.07 5.41 1.01
N ARG A 27 13.32 5.69 1.38
CA ARG A 27 14.23 4.67 1.93
C ARG A 27 13.72 4.03 3.22
N VAL A 28 13.12 4.79 4.12
CA VAL A 28 12.55 4.24 5.36
C VAL A 28 11.40 3.28 5.04
N ARG A 29 10.56 3.62 4.06
CA ARG A 29 9.44 2.78 3.61
C ARG A 29 9.91 1.54 2.84
N GLU A 30 10.90 1.66 1.96
CA GLU A 30 11.56 0.52 1.31
C GLU A 30 12.09 -0.47 2.35
N ASN A 31 12.86 0.02 3.34
CA ASN A 31 13.37 -0.83 4.42
C ASN A 31 12.24 -1.47 5.25
N ALA A 32 11.12 -0.77 5.44
CA ALA A 32 9.95 -1.32 6.13
C ALA A 32 9.25 -2.43 5.30
N GLY A 33 9.20 -2.28 3.98
CA GLY A 33 8.74 -3.32 3.06
C GLY A 33 9.63 -4.55 3.09
N ASP A 34 10.96 -4.37 3.07
CA ASP A 34 11.93 -5.48 3.08
C ASP A 34 11.87 -6.36 4.34
N ILE A 35 11.35 -5.83 5.46
CA ILE A 35 11.18 -6.55 6.72
C ILE A 35 9.75 -7.08 6.94
N GLU A 36 8.79 -6.75 6.07
CA GLU A 36 7.39 -7.16 6.22
C GLU A 36 7.22 -8.62 5.76
N PRO A 37 6.85 -9.55 6.66
CA PRO A 37 6.75 -10.98 6.31
C PRO A 37 5.75 -11.26 5.19
N ALA A 38 4.71 -10.44 5.04
CA ALA A 38 3.72 -10.60 3.98
C ALA A 38 4.32 -10.42 2.56
N TRP A 39 5.46 -9.74 2.43
CA TRP A 39 6.10 -9.43 1.14
C TRP A 39 7.16 -10.44 0.71
N GLU A 40 7.61 -11.34 1.58
CA GLU A 40 8.68 -12.31 1.28
C GLU A 40 8.46 -13.13 -0.01
N GLN A 41 7.20 -13.42 -0.35
CA GLN A 41 6.82 -14.17 -1.55
C GLN A 41 6.02 -13.32 -2.55
N ALA A 42 5.87 -12.02 -2.31
CA ALA A 42 5.15 -11.13 -3.22
C ALA A 42 5.93 -11.00 -4.54
N GLY A 43 5.24 -11.14 -5.67
CA GLY A 43 5.84 -10.89 -6.99
C GLY A 43 6.85 -11.94 -7.47
N CYS A 44 7.14 -12.97 -6.68
CA CYS A 44 8.12 -14.01 -7.02
C CYS A 44 7.61 -15.02 -8.06
N THR A 45 6.29 -15.21 -8.16
CA THR A 45 5.66 -16.15 -9.10
C THR A 45 4.46 -15.51 -9.81
N PRO A 46 4.23 -15.79 -11.10
CA PRO A 46 3.01 -15.35 -11.79
C PRO A 46 1.75 -15.84 -11.08
N GLY A 47 0.76 -14.97 -10.97
CA GLY A 47 -0.51 -15.29 -10.34
C GLY A 47 -1.06 -14.14 -9.50
N LEU A 48 -2.12 -14.46 -8.75
CA LEU A 48 -2.81 -13.52 -7.89
C LEU A 48 -2.44 -13.77 -6.42
N GLN A 49 -2.07 -12.70 -5.71
CA GLN A 49 -1.86 -12.70 -4.27
C GLN A 49 -2.79 -11.66 -3.66
N ILE A 50 -3.49 -12.05 -2.60
CA ILE A 50 -4.46 -11.18 -1.92
C ILE A 50 -4.13 -11.21 -0.43
N TRP A 51 -4.14 -10.03 0.18
CA TRP A 51 -4.01 -9.87 1.62
C TRP A 51 -5.18 -9.06 2.16
N ARG A 52 -5.59 -9.36 3.39
CA ARG A 52 -6.57 -8.61 4.16
C ARG A 52 -5.84 -7.77 5.21
N ILE A 53 -6.35 -6.58 5.48
CA ILE A 53 -5.90 -5.77 6.60
C ILE A 53 -6.63 -6.21 7.87
N GLU A 54 -5.86 -6.55 8.90
CA GLU A 54 -6.37 -6.94 10.22
C GLU A 54 -5.58 -6.22 11.31
N GLN A 55 -6.18 -5.22 11.96
CA GLN A 55 -5.56 -4.49 13.08
C GLN A 55 -4.15 -3.97 12.71
N PHE A 56 -4.07 -3.18 11.63
CA PHE A 56 -2.82 -2.64 11.06
C PHE A 56 -1.84 -3.68 10.48
N ARG A 57 -2.20 -4.96 10.40
CA ARG A 57 -1.35 -6.01 9.84
C ARG A 57 -1.85 -6.48 8.48
N VAL A 58 -0.90 -6.88 7.64
CA VAL A 58 -1.17 -7.49 6.33
C VAL A 58 -1.22 -9.01 6.52
N VAL A 59 -2.39 -9.61 6.31
CA VAL A 59 -2.61 -11.04 6.53
C VAL A 59 -3.00 -11.70 5.22
N GLU A 60 -2.36 -12.81 4.85
CA GLU A 60 -2.70 -13.54 3.62
C GLU A 60 -4.18 -13.93 3.58
N TRP A 61 -4.82 -13.67 2.46
CA TRP A 61 -6.20 -14.09 2.24
C TRP A 61 -6.22 -15.55 1.80
N PRO A 62 -7.08 -16.42 2.39
CA PRO A 62 -7.13 -17.82 2.01
C PRO A 62 -7.48 -18.01 0.52
N LYS A 63 -6.70 -18.84 -0.19
CA LYS A 63 -6.85 -19.05 -1.64
C LYS A 63 -8.22 -19.58 -2.04
N ASP A 64 -8.85 -20.39 -1.18
CA ASP A 64 -10.22 -20.89 -1.36
C ASP A 64 -11.29 -19.79 -1.29
N ARG A 65 -10.93 -18.61 -0.77
CA ARG A 65 -11.82 -17.45 -0.61
C ARG A 65 -11.54 -16.33 -1.60
N TYR A 66 -10.63 -16.53 -2.54
CA TYR A 66 -10.35 -15.54 -3.58
C TYR A 66 -11.62 -15.19 -4.34
N GLY A 67 -11.83 -13.89 -4.58
CA GLY A 67 -13.06 -13.36 -5.17
C GLY A 67 -14.20 -13.08 -4.18
N THR A 68 -14.06 -13.50 -2.91
CA THR A 68 -14.99 -13.12 -1.84
C THR A 68 -14.32 -12.11 -0.92
N PHE A 69 -14.95 -10.95 -0.73
CA PHE A 69 -14.45 -9.86 0.10
C PHE A 69 -15.49 -9.42 1.12
N TYR A 70 -15.07 -9.10 2.34
CA TYR A 70 -15.96 -8.55 3.35
C TYR A 70 -16.15 -7.06 3.14
N SER A 71 -17.40 -6.60 3.17
CA SER A 71 -17.70 -5.17 3.03
C SER A 71 -17.14 -4.29 4.14
N GLY A 72 -16.78 -4.88 5.29
CA GLY A 72 -16.27 -4.18 6.46
C GLY A 72 -14.76 -4.06 6.53
N ASP A 73 -14.02 -4.63 5.57
CA ASP A 73 -12.58 -4.80 5.66
C ASP A 73 -11.92 -4.17 4.42
N SER A 74 -10.60 -4.01 4.46
CA SER A 74 -9.78 -3.57 3.32
C SER A 74 -8.78 -4.65 2.91
N TYR A 75 -8.41 -4.65 1.64
CA TYR A 75 -7.58 -5.69 1.03
C TYR A 75 -6.53 -5.09 0.08
N ILE A 76 -5.43 -5.80 -0.08
CA ILE A 76 -4.39 -5.53 -1.09
C ILE A 76 -4.39 -6.71 -2.06
N VAL A 77 -4.32 -6.43 -3.35
CA VAL A 77 -4.35 -7.41 -4.43
C VAL A 77 -3.17 -7.12 -5.35
N LEU A 78 -2.28 -8.10 -5.47
CA LEU A 78 -1.15 -8.09 -6.39
C LEU A 78 -1.41 -9.12 -7.49
N TYR A 79 -1.41 -8.67 -8.74
CA TYR A 79 -1.36 -9.57 -9.90
C TYR A 79 0.01 -9.51 -10.54
N THR A 80 0.70 -10.66 -10.55
CA THR A 80 2.03 -10.81 -11.13
C THR A 80 1.93 -11.53 -12.46
N TYR A 81 2.50 -10.95 -13.51
CA TYR A 81 2.46 -11.53 -14.85
C TYR A 81 3.75 -11.27 -15.62
N LYS A 82 3.91 -11.94 -16.76
CA LYS A 82 4.96 -11.61 -17.73
C LYS A 82 4.34 -10.80 -18.87
N SER A 83 4.92 -9.64 -19.18
CA SER A 83 4.45 -8.79 -20.28
C SER A 83 4.61 -9.46 -21.66
N SER A 84 5.53 -10.40 -21.80
CA SER A 84 5.67 -11.27 -22.97
C SER A 84 6.22 -12.65 -22.56
N PRO A 85 6.06 -13.70 -23.39
CA PRO A 85 6.60 -15.03 -23.07
C PRO A 85 8.12 -15.03 -22.78
N ASP A 86 8.85 -14.17 -23.49
CA ASP A 86 10.32 -14.05 -23.39
C ASP A 86 10.79 -13.01 -22.37
N ALA A 87 9.87 -12.39 -21.61
CA ALA A 87 10.23 -11.40 -20.61
C ALA A 87 11.10 -12.03 -19.50
N SER A 88 12.21 -11.35 -19.20
CA SER A 88 13.16 -11.71 -18.13
C SER A 88 12.66 -11.31 -16.74
N SER A 89 11.86 -10.25 -16.66
CA SER A 89 11.26 -9.75 -15.41
C SER A 89 9.75 -9.94 -15.40
N PHE A 90 9.18 -9.89 -14.19
CA PHE A 90 7.74 -9.79 -14.01
C PHE A 90 7.25 -8.34 -14.10
N SER A 91 5.96 -8.21 -14.38
CA SER A 91 5.19 -6.99 -14.32
C SER A 91 4.07 -7.18 -13.30
N PHE A 92 3.65 -6.08 -12.68
CA PHE A 92 2.78 -6.10 -11.52
C PHE A 92 1.63 -5.13 -11.71
N ASP A 93 0.41 -5.59 -11.41
CA ASP A 93 -0.73 -4.71 -11.18
C ASP A 93 -1.07 -4.76 -9.68
N LEU A 94 -1.01 -3.61 -9.03
CA LEU A 94 -1.34 -3.44 -7.62
C LEU A 94 -2.67 -2.71 -7.45
N HIS A 95 -3.55 -3.29 -6.65
CA HIS A 95 -4.82 -2.70 -6.29
C HIS A 95 -5.02 -2.79 -4.77
N PHE A 96 -5.58 -1.75 -4.17
CA PHE A 96 -6.18 -1.85 -2.85
C PHE A 96 -7.69 -1.72 -2.98
N TRP A 97 -8.41 -2.61 -2.30
CA TRP A 97 -9.86 -2.62 -2.29
C TRP A 97 -10.35 -2.15 -0.93
N LEU A 98 -11.25 -1.17 -0.94
CA LEU A 98 -11.84 -0.59 0.27
C LEU A 98 -13.27 -1.06 0.40
N GLY A 99 -13.55 -1.81 1.46
CA GLY A 99 -14.90 -2.22 1.79
C GLY A 99 -15.80 -1.02 2.05
N ARG A 100 -17.05 -1.08 1.59
CA ARG A 100 -18.02 0.01 1.78
C ARG A 100 -18.19 0.46 3.24
N LYS A 101 -17.93 -0.44 4.20
CA LYS A 101 -18.02 -0.23 5.65
C LYS A 101 -16.66 -0.36 6.33
N THR A 102 -15.55 -0.33 5.60
CA THR A 102 -14.22 -0.40 6.19
C THR A 102 -13.97 0.79 7.10
N THR A 103 -13.17 0.54 8.12
CA THR A 103 -12.75 1.58 9.06
C THR A 103 -11.66 2.47 8.42
N GLN A 104 -11.48 3.68 8.95
CA GLN A 104 -10.51 4.62 8.41
C GLN A 104 -9.08 4.10 8.56
N ASP A 105 -8.78 3.43 9.68
CA ASP A 105 -7.50 2.81 9.95
C ASP A 105 -7.18 1.68 8.97
N GLU A 106 -8.14 0.80 8.67
CA GLU A 106 -7.94 -0.26 7.67
C GLU A 106 -7.75 0.29 6.27
N ALA A 107 -8.55 1.28 5.86
CA ALA A 107 -8.41 1.92 4.56
C ALA A 107 -7.06 2.64 4.40
N GLY A 108 -6.66 3.39 5.43
CA GLY A 108 -5.37 4.08 5.46
C GLY A 108 -4.21 3.09 5.44
N THR A 109 -4.32 1.99 6.20
CA THR A 109 -3.30 0.92 6.20
C THR A 109 -3.21 0.26 4.84
N ALA A 110 -4.33 -0.08 4.19
CA ALA A 110 -4.31 -0.70 2.87
C ALA A 110 -3.63 0.19 1.83
N ALA A 111 -3.94 1.49 1.82
CA ALA A 111 -3.31 2.44 0.92
C ALA A 111 -1.80 2.58 1.21
N TYR A 112 -1.41 2.78 2.48
CA TYR A 112 -0.01 2.90 2.88
C TYR A 112 0.81 1.65 2.54
N LYS A 113 0.30 0.47 2.89
CA LYS A 113 0.95 -0.81 2.64
C LYS A 113 1.03 -1.16 1.14
N THR A 114 0.12 -0.64 0.32
CA THR A 114 0.23 -0.80 -1.13
C THR A 114 1.41 0.00 -1.70
N VAL A 115 1.66 1.21 -1.19
CA VAL A 115 2.86 2.00 -1.59
C VAL A 115 4.13 1.33 -1.07
N GLU A 116 4.11 0.81 0.16
CA GLU A 116 5.23 0.03 0.72
C GLU A 116 5.57 -1.19 -0.15
N LEU A 117 4.55 -1.93 -0.61
CA LEU A 117 4.74 -3.06 -1.52
C LEU A 117 5.25 -2.63 -2.89
N ASP A 118 4.77 -1.50 -3.44
CA ASP A 118 5.26 -0.97 -4.71
C ASP A 118 6.75 -0.62 -4.62
N ASP A 119 7.16 0.08 -3.56
CA ASP A 119 8.57 0.39 -3.29
C ASP A 119 9.42 -0.88 -3.13
N HIS A 120 8.91 -1.90 -2.42
CA HIS A 120 9.57 -3.21 -2.27
C HIS A 120 9.75 -3.95 -3.61
N LEU A 121 8.79 -3.82 -4.53
CA LEU A 121 8.88 -4.35 -5.89
C LEU A 121 9.67 -3.44 -6.85
N HIS A 122 10.35 -2.43 -6.32
CA HIS A 122 11.13 -1.44 -7.06
C HIS A 122 10.30 -0.63 -8.06
N GLY A 123 9.06 -0.31 -7.67
CA GLY A 123 8.18 0.64 -8.33
C GLY A 123 8.75 2.06 -8.41
N ILE A 124 8.18 2.87 -9.31
CA ILE A 124 8.67 4.21 -9.66
C ILE A 124 8.11 5.27 -8.70
#